data_AF-A0A821Q916-F1
#
_entry.id   AF-A0A821Q916-F1
#
_cell.length_a   1.000
_cell.length_b   1.000
_cell.length_c   1.000
_cell.angle_alpha   90.00
_cell.angle_beta   90.00
_cell.angle_gamma   90.00
#
_symmetry.space_group_name_H-M   'P 1'
#
loop_
_entity.id
_entity.type
_entity.pdbx_description
1 polymer ?
#
loop_
_entity_poly.entity_id
_entity_poly.type
_entity_poly.pdbx_seq_one_letter_code
_entity_poly.pdbx_strand_id
1 'polypeptide(L)'
;MKFDIVKASVAEHPEDTIFYQAYKQLYSGTSQIFRRGNDEQVWKAIYVGMFNDDQGGPYRDSLTRICADLCSRRLPLFILCPNGRTNIRSNRDRWIPNIFPSNRSIPVDIRNQYRSVRQLLGMAIQVTIEDIEAIDISSFAIINKMEENIRKVKDLNECNDDDVKNNCDYLFSSVMTELTFDVVGSTGQTYELIPGGSHIPVTAVNFEDYCMRYRQYRINEFYRQIEFIRQGLYSVVPWAYLTLFTANELEETVCGKGSIDIEMLKHHTEYKDYDESSPHIKQFWSVLSEIFSEEQRKLFLIFIWGRSTLPY
;
A
#
# COMPACT_ATOMS: atom_id res chain seq x y z
N MET A 1 0.20 2.17 -29.66
CA MET A 1 1.40 3.01 -29.43
C MET A 1 2.56 2.05 -29.17
N LYS A 2 3.73 2.23 -29.79
CA LYS A 2 4.92 1.46 -29.39
C LYS A 2 5.62 2.27 -28.32
N PHE A 3 6.04 1.66 -27.21
CA PHE A 3 7.05 2.34 -26.40
C PHE A 3 8.33 2.38 -27.24
N ASP A 4 8.96 3.54 -27.31
CA ASP A 4 10.36 3.64 -27.72
C ASP A 4 11.22 2.78 -26.78
N ILE A 5 12.39 2.41 -27.28
CA ILE A 5 13.31 1.50 -26.61
C ILE A 5 13.53 1.93 -25.15
N VAL A 6 13.16 1.06 -24.23
CA VAL A 6 13.32 1.29 -22.79
C VAL A 6 14.73 0.85 -22.38
N LYS A 7 15.47 1.78 -21.79
CA LYS A 7 16.76 1.53 -21.13
C LYS A 7 16.48 1.08 -19.70
N ALA A 8 16.23 -0.21 -19.51
CA ALA A 8 16.28 -0.76 -18.16
C ALA A 8 17.75 -0.77 -17.72
N SER A 9 18.10 0.06 -16.74
CA SER A 9 19.46 0.13 -16.20
C SER A 9 19.45 -0.10 -14.69
N VAL A 10 20.56 -0.65 -14.18
CA VAL A 10 20.81 -0.86 -12.74
C VAL A 10 21.27 0.44 -12.06
N ALA A 11 21.52 1.51 -12.83
CA ALA A 11 21.92 2.80 -12.30
C ALA A 11 20.81 3.45 -11.45
N GLU A 12 21.17 4.25 -10.46
CA GLU A 12 20.22 4.81 -9.49
C GLU A 12 19.40 6.01 -10.01
N HIS A 13 19.57 6.40 -11.28
CA HIS A 13 18.88 7.56 -11.83
C HIS A 13 17.38 7.28 -12.06
N PRO A 14 16.47 8.20 -11.70
CA PRO A 14 15.04 8.09 -11.98
C PRO A 14 14.72 7.92 -13.47
N GLU A 15 15.46 8.65 -14.31
CA GLU A 15 15.35 8.66 -15.79
C GLU A 15 15.56 7.27 -16.40
N ASP A 16 16.32 6.41 -15.71
CA ASP A 16 16.68 5.06 -16.13
C ASP A 16 15.65 4.00 -15.70
N THR A 17 14.58 4.41 -15.00
CA THR A 17 13.48 3.52 -14.64
C THR A 17 12.53 3.33 -15.82
N ILE A 18 11.99 2.12 -15.95
CA ILE A 18 10.98 1.78 -16.95
C ILE A 18 9.73 2.61 -16.72
N PHE A 19 9.32 2.78 -15.46
CA PHE A 19 8.18 3.63 -15.13
C PHE A 19 8.36 5.06 -15.65
N TYR A 20 9.48 5.72 -15.36
CA TYR A 20 9.68 7.10 -15.78
C TYR A 20 9.72 7.23 -17.31
N GLN A 21 10.40 6.30 -17.99
CA GLN A 21 10.43 6.28 -19.45
C GLN A 21 9.04 6.05 -20.06
N ALA A 22 8.25 5.14 -19.49
CA ALA A 22 6.87 4.90 -19.91
C ALA A 22 5.99 6.14 -19.67
N TYR A 23 6.09 6.75 -18.49
CA TYR A 23 5.39 8.00 -18.14
C TYR A 23 5.67 9.12 -19.15
N LYS A 24 6.94 9.36 -19.48
CA LYS A 24 7.33 10.42 -20.42
C LYS A 24 6.72 10.22 -21.80
N GLN A 25 6.58 8.97 -22.23
CA GLN A 25 5.98 8.62 -23.52
C GLN A 25 4.45 8.69 -23.50
N LEU A 26 3.83 8.43 -22.34
CA LEU A 26 2.37 8.45 -22.18
C LEU A 26 1.80 9.85 -21.92
N TYR A 27 2.60 10.87 -21.66
CA TYR A 27 2.09 12.18 -21.23
C TYR A 27 1.24 12.92 -22.30
N SER A 28 1.17 12.45 -23.55
CA SER A 28 0.34 13.06 -24.61
C SER A 28 -0.95 12.27 -24.93
N GLY A 29 -2.09 12.66 -24.32
CA GLY A 29 -3.44 12.28 -24.79
C GLY A 29 -3.85 10.80 -24.67
N THR A 30 -3.21 10.02 -23.81
CA THR A 30 -3.21 8.55 -23.86
C THR A 30 -4.33 7.83 -23.11
N SER A 31 -5.23 8.51 -22.41
CA SER A 31 -6.28 7.83 -21.64
C SER A 31 -7.21 6.97 -22.51
N GLN A 32 -7.36 7.30 -23.80
CA GLN A 32 -8.10 6.50 -24.77
C GLN A 32 -7.40 5.18 -25.13
N ILE A 33 -6.07 5.11 -25.03
CA ILE A 33 -5.29 3.91 -25.38
C ILE A 33 -5.58 2.78 -24.39
N PHE A 34 -5.81 3.13 -23.12
CA PHE A 34 -6.13 2.18 -22.05
C PHE A 34 -7.58 1.66 -22.09
N ARG A 35 -8.43 2.14 -23.01
CA ARG A 35 -9.84 1.70 -23.16
C ARG A 35 -10.04 0.64 -24.26
N ARG A 36 -8.98 -0.10 -24.61
CA ARG A 36 -9.01 -1.16 -25.63
C ARG A 36 -9.55 -2.47 -25.05
N GLY A 37 -10.07 -3.35 -25.91
CA GLY A 37 -10.64 -4.64 -25.50
C GLY A 37 -9.61 -5.61 -24.91
N ASN A 38 -10.10 -6.64 -24.21
CA ASN A 38 -9.33 -7.55 -23.35
C ASN A 38 -8.14 -8.27 -24.03
N ASP A 39 -8.13 -8.40 -25.36
CA ASP A 39 -7.10 -9.14 -26.09
C ASP A 39 -6.01 -8.26 -26.73
N GLU A 40 -6.07 -6.94 -26.57
CA GLU A 40 -5.09 -6.03 -27.17
C GLU A 40 -4.05 -5.53 -26.16
N GLN A 41 -2.78 -5.81 -26.45
CA GLN A 41 -1.66 -5.17 -25.75
C GLN A 41 -1.73 -3.65 -25.96
N VAL A 42 -1.76 -2.92 -24.85
CA VAL A 42 -1.89 -1.45 -24.85
C VAL A 42 -0.61 -0.79 -25.41
N TRP A 43 0.55 -1.44 -25.20
CA TRP A 43 1.85 -1.03 -25.73
C TRP A 43 2.72 -2.23 -26.11
N LYS A 44 3.75 -1.96 -26.91
CA LYS A 44 4.85 -2.90 -27.19
C LYS A 44 6.11 -2.43 -26.45
N ALA A 45 6.66 -3.27 -25.59
CA ALA A 45 7.92 -3.02 -24.89
C ALA A 45 9.11 -3.55 -25.70
N ILE A 46 10.14 -2.72 -25.87
CA ILE A 46 11.39 -3.08 -26.55
C ILE A 46 12.54 -2.72 -25.61
N TYR A 47 13.39 -3.69 -25.29
CA TYR A 47 14.53 -3.49 -24.40
C TYR A 47 15.83 -3.37 -25.18
N VAL A 48 16.74 -2.51 -24.71
CA VAL A 48 18.09 -2.43 -25.28
C VAL A 48 18.79 -3.78 -25.16
N GLY A 49 19.26 -4.32 -26.28
CA GLY A 49 20.09 -5.54 -26.31
C GLY A 49 19.33 -6.86 -26.20
N MET A 50 17.99 -6.85 -26.12
CA MET A 50 17.19 -8.08 -26.15
C MET A 50 16.57 -8.28 -27.54
N PHE A 51 16.92 -9.39 -28.20
CA PHE A 51 16.22 -9.87 -29.40
C PHE A 51 15.04 -10.73 -28.95
N ASN A 52 13.83 -10.18 -28.96
CA ASN A 52 12.63 -10.92 -28.60
C ASN A 52 11.68 -11.02 -29.80
N ASP A 53 11.51 -12.24 -30.33
CA ASP A 53 10.49 -12.56 -31.35
C ASP A 53 9.09 -12.67 -30.71
N ASP A 54 9.01 -13.15 -29.47
CA ASP A 54 7.77 -13.25 -28.69
C ASP A 54 7.31 -11.90 -28.11
N GLN A 55 6.08 -11.50 -28.40
CA GLN A 55 5.53 -10.19 -28.03
C GLN A 55 4.78 -10.20 -26.69
N GLY A 56 4.35 -11.36 -26.19
CA GLY A 56 3.62 -11.49 -24.92
C GLY A 56 4.50 -11.36 -23.67
N GLY A 57 5.71 -11.92 -23.72
CA GLY A 57 6.68 -11.87 -22.62
C GLY A 57 7.13 -10.45 -22.26
N PRO A 58 7.61 -9.64 -23.22
CA PRO A 58 8.08 -8.28 -22.96
C PRO A 58 7.01 -7.34 -22.40
N TYR A 59 5.76 -7.48 -22.84
CA TYR A 59 4.66 -6.68 -22.30
C TYR A 59 4.44 -6.95 -20.80
N ARG A 60 4.33 -8.23 -20.42
CA ARG A 60 4.13 -8.63 -19.02
C ARG A 60 5.34 -8.28 -18.15
N ASP A 61 6.55 -8.51 -18.65
CA ASP A 61 7.79 -8.13 -17.97
C ASP A 61 7.86 -6.61 -17.76
N SER A 62 7.39 -5.80 -18.71
CA SER A 62 7.38 -4.34 -18.55
C SER A 62 6.45 -3.88 -17.42
N LEU A 63 5.28 -4.50 -17.26
CA LEU A 63 4.39 -4.25 -16.12
C LEU A 63 5.06 -4.60 -14.80
N THR A 64 5.66 -5.79 -14.72
CA THR A 64 6.38 -6.24 -13.51
C THR A 64 7.50 -5.28 -13.13
N ARG A 65 8.30 -4.82 -14.10
CA ARG A 65 9.40 -3.88 -13.86
C ARG A 65 8.91 -2.49 -13.51
N ILE A 66 7.81 -2.01 -14.10
CA ILE A 66 7.15 -0.77 -13.68
C ILE A 66 6.76 -0.85 -12.20
N CYS A 67 6.11 -1.95 -11.78
CA CYS A 67 5.77 -2.16 -10.37
C CYS A 67 7.03 -2.19 -9.48
N ALA A 68 8.09 -2.86 -9.92
CA ALA A 68 9.35 -2.90 -9.19
C ALA A 68 9.99 -1.50 -9.04
N ASP A 69 9.96 -0.67 -10.09
CA ASP A 69 10.48 0.69 -10.04
C ASP A 69 9.68 1.57 -9.07
N LEU A 70 8.35 1.44 -9.06
CA LEU A 70 7.46 2.14 -8.13
C LEU A 70 7.67 1.70 -6.68
N CYS A 71 8.00 0.42 -6.48
CA CYS A 71 8.39 -0.16 -5.19
C CYS A 71 9.91 -0.10 -4.97
N SER A 72 10.56 1.00 -5.37
CA SER A 72 11.99 1.22 -5.20
C SER A 72 12.29 2.63 -4.69
N ARG A 73 13.53 2.85 -4.24
CA ARG A 73 14.02 4.18 -3.83
C ARG A 73 14.43 5.07 -5.01
N ARG A 74 14.36 4.56 -6.25
CA ARG A 74 14.78 5.29 -7.46
C ARG A 74 13.79 6.38 -7.87
N LEU A 75 12.54 6.27 -7.42
CA LEU A 75 11.48 7.24 -7.69
C LEU A 75 11.00 7.87 -6.38
N PRO A 76 10.80 9.20 -6.33
CA PRO A 76 10.32 9.87 -5.12
C PRO A 76 8.79 9.79 -4.95
N LEU A 77 8.16 8.72 -5.47
CA LEU A 77 6.70 8.56 -5.51
C LEU A 77 6.16 7.75 -4.33
N PHE A 78 6.87 6.70 -3.94
CA PHE A 78 6.45 5.82 -2.87
C PHE A 78 7.62 5.59 -1.91
N ILE A 79 7.27 5.32 -0.66
CA ILE A 79 8.21 5.00 0.40
C ILE A 79 7.73 3.74 1.10
N LEU A 80 8.65 2.93 1.61
CA LEU A 80 8.30 1.75 2.38
C LEU A 80 7.45 2.15 3.60
N CYS A 81 6.43 1.36 3.96
CA CYS A 81 5.59 1.66 5.11
C CYS A 81 6.37 1.65 6.45
N PRO A 82 5.82 2.23 7.53
CA PRO A 82 6.44 2.22 8.85
C PRO A 82 6.85 0.83 9.34
N ASN A 83 5.99 -0.20 9.19
CA ASN A 83 6.31 -1.58 9.57
C ASN A 83 7.54 -2.11 8.82
N GLY A 84 7.64 -1.83 7.51
CA GLY A 84 8.77 -2.27 6.69
C GLY A 84 10.09 -1.61 7.07
N ARG A 85 10.07 -0.33 7.45
CA ARG A 85 11.29 0.39 7.88
C ARG A 85 11.76 0.01 9.27
N THR A 86 10.82 -0.28 10.16
CA THR A 86 11.11 -0.74 11.52
C THR A 86 11.35 -2.25 11.58
N ASN A 87 11.07 -2.97 10.49
CA ASN A 87 11.12 -4.43 10.39
C ASN A 87 10.21 -5.14 11.42
N ILE A 88 9.01 -4.59 11.64
CA ILE A 88 8.06 -5.03 12.67
C ILE A 88 6.87 -5.76 12.03
N ARG A 89 6.50 -6.91 12.62
CA ARG A 89 5.26 -7.66 12.36
C ARG A 89 5.00 -7.92 10.86
N SER A 90 3.77 -7.71 10.41
CA SER A 90 3.23 -8.00 9.07
C SER A 90 3.24 -6.75 8.17
N ASN A 91 2.93 -6.93 6.87
CA ASN A 91 2.84 -5.86 5.87
C ASN A 91 4.15 -5.09 5.65
N ARG A 92 5.30 -5.71 5.91
CA ARG A 92 6.62 -5.08 5.83
C ARG A 92 7.06 -4.73 4.40
N ASP A 93 6.44 -5.36 3.42
CA ASP A 93 6.66 -5.18 1.99
C ASP A 93 5.73 -4.12 1.38
N ARG A 94 4.83 -3.51 2.16
CA ARG A 94 3.88 -2.51 1.66
C ARG A 94 4.55 -1.15 1.45
N TRP A 95 4.15 -0.48 0.38
CA TRP A 95 4.61 0.85 0.00
C TRP A 95 3.45 1.86 0.09
N ILE A 96 3.76 3.06 0.56
CA ILE A 96 2.81 4.16 0.77
C ILE A 96 3.25 5.37 -0.06
N PRO A 97 2.33 6.25 -0.50
CA PRO A 97 2.70 7.45 -1.22
C PRO A 97 3.70 8.29 -0.42
N ASN A 98 4.70 8.84 -1.10
CA ASN A 98 5.66 9.74 -0.48
C ASN A 98 4.97 11.04 -0.03
N ILE A 99 5.21 11.46 1.21
CA ILE A 99 4.56 12.63 1.80
C ILE A 99 5.35 13.88 1.44
N PHE A 100 4.65 14.88 0.91
CA PHE A 100 5.21 16.20 0.65
C PHE A 100 4.67 17.19 1.69
N PRO A 101 5.51 18.11 2.20
CA PRO A 101 5.10 19.11 3.17
C PRO A 101 3.83 19.86 2.75
N SER A 102 2.87 19.99 3.68
CA SER A 102 1.58 20.64 3.43
C SER A 102 1.73 22.11 3.02
N ASN A 103 2.79 22.79 3.48
CA ASN A 103 3.11 24.17 3.14
C ASN A 103 3.72 24.37 1.74
N ARG A 104 3.97 23.29 0.98
CA ARG A 104 4.55 23.36 -0.37
C ARG A 104 3.66 22.62 -1.37
N SER A 105 3.59 23.12 -2.60
CA SER A 105 2.95 22.41 -3.70
C SER A 105 3.78 21.20 -4.11
N ILE A 106 3.13 20.06 -4.35
CA ILE A 106 3.78 18.90 -4.98
C ILE A 106 4.26 19.31 -6.39
N PRO A 107 5.53 19.06 -6.77
CA PRO A 107 6.05 19.42 -8.08
C PRO A 107 5.18 18.92 -9.23
N VAL A 108 5.02 19.71 -10.30
CA VAL A 108 4.14 19.38 -11.45
C VAL A 108 4.46 18.00 -12.01
N ASP A 109 5.75 17.70 -12.22
CA ASP A 109 6.18 16.44 -12.79
C ASP A 109 5.80 15.25 -11.89
N ILE A 110 6.00 15.36 -10.58
CA ILE A 110 5.56 14.35 -9.60
C ILE A 110 4.05 14.13 -9.61
N ARG A 111 3.26 15.22 -9.71
CA ARG A 111 1.79 15.11 -9.82
C ARG A 111 1.38 14.33 -11.06
N ASN A 112 2.06 14.57 -12.18
CA ASN A 112 1.79 13.87 -13.43
C ASN A 112 2.24 12.41 -13.40
N GLN A 113 3.35 12.12 -12.74
CA GLN A 113 3.78 10.75 -12.47
C GLN A 113 2.72 10.00 -11.63
N TYR A 114 2.22 10.58 -10.53
CA TYR A 114 1.13 9.96 -9.76
C TYR A 114 -0.13 9.67 -10.56
N ARG A 115 -0.55 10.58 -11.45
CA ARG A 115 -1.67 10.33 -12.38
C ARG A 115 -1.38 9.13 -13.29
N SER A 116 -0.15 8.99 -13.73
CA SER A 116 0.27 7.95 -14.66
C SER A 116 0.37 6.58 -14.01
N VAL A 117 0.64 6.50 -12.69
CA VAL A 117 0.66 5.23 -11.93
C VAL A 117 -0.63 4.44 -12.16
N ARG A 118 -1.80 5.08 -11.99
CA ARG A 118 -3.09 4.39 -12.15
C ARG A 118 -3.55 4.25 -13.59
N GLN A 119 -3.07 5.09 -14.51
CA GLN A 119 -3.27 4.84 -15.93
C GLN A 119 -2.55 3.55 -16.37
N LEU A 120 -1.34 3.32 -15.86
CA LEU A 120 -0.51 2.16 -16.18
C LEU A 120 -0.93 0.88 -15.46
N LEU A 121 -1.33 0.97 -14.19
CA LEU A 121 -1.55 -0.19 -13.33
C LEU A 121 -3.01 -0.50 -13.02
N GLY A 122 -3.95 0.38 -13.38
CA GLY A 122 -5.39 0.16 -13.17
C GLY A 122 -5.84 0.06 -11.71
N MET A 123 -4.94 0.23 -10.73
CA MET A 123 -5.21 -0.05 -9.33
C MET A 123 -6.36 0.79 -8.76
N ALA A 124 -7.16 0.21 -7.86
CA ALA A 124 -8.03 0.96 -6.96
C ALA A 124 -7.35 1.15 -5.60
N ILE A 125 -7.62 2.27 -4.96
CA ILE A 125 -7.12 2.59 -3.61
C ILE A 125 -8.26 3.34 -2.93
N GLN A 126 -8.85 2.67 -1.97
CA GLN A 126 -9.56 3.24 -0.86
C GLN A 126 -8.68 3.00 0.37
N VAL A 127 -8.53 4.01 1.21
CA VAL A 127 -7.72 3.91 2.42
C VAL A 127 -8.68 3.97 3.59
N THR A 128 -8.75 2.90 4.38
CA THR A 128 -9.47 2.89 5.64
C THR A 128 -8.54 3.13 6.81
N ILE A 129 -9.09 3.31 8.02
CA ILE A 129 -8.26 3.39 9.21
C ILE A 129 -7.55 2.05 9.46
N GLU A 130 -8.26 0.93 9.27
CA GLU A 130 -7.72 -0.42 9.46
C GLU A 130 -6.51 -0.68 8.55
N ASP A 131 -6.56 -0.21 7.30
CA ASP A 131 -5.42 -0.29 6.39
C ASP A 131 -4.20 0.45 6.94
N ILE A 132 -4.42 1.64 7.50
CA ILE A 132 -3.37 2.48 8.08
C ILE A 132 -2.81 1.87 9.38
N GLU A 133 -3.67 1.29 10.23
CA GLU A 133 -3.21 0.55 11.41
C GLU A 133 -2.38 -0.66 11.02
N ALA A 134 -2.77 -1.38 9.96
CA ALA A 134 -2.10 -2.58 9.50
C ALA A 134 -0.68 -2.33 8.94
N ILE A 135 -0.37 -1.11 8.50
CA ILE A 135 0.95 -0.71 7.99
C ILE A 135 1.82 0.06 9.02
N ASP A 136 1.24 0.45 10.16
CA ASP A 136 1.92 1.16 11.26
C ASP A 136 1.44 0.64 12.63
N ILE A 137 1.64 -0.66 12.84
CA ILE A 137 1.04 -1.37 13.97
C ILE A 137 1.59 -0.86 15.31
N SER A 138 2.87 -0.48 15.33
CA SER A 138 3.53 0.00 16.55
C SER A 138 2.93 1.31 17.05
N SER A 139 2.74 2.29 16.17
CA SER A 139 2.22 3.59 16.56
C SER A 139 0.77 3.49 17.02
N PHE A 140 -0.05 2.72 16.31
CA PHE A 140 -1.44 2.47 16.71
C PHE A 140 -1.56 1.64 17.98
N ALA A 141 -0.67 0.66 18.20
CA ALA A 141 -0.66 -0.10 19.46
C ALA A 141 -0.42 0.82 20.67
N ILE A 142 0.47 1.80 20.54
CA ILE A 142 0.74 2.79 21.61
C ILE A 142 -0.50 3.66 21.85
N ILE A 143 -1.05 4.26 20.81
CA ILE A 143 -2.23 5.14 20.90
C ILE A 143 -3.44 4.39 21.48
N ASN A 144 -3.73 3.19 20.98
CA ASN A 144 -4.83 2.36 21.46
C ASN A 144 -4.63 1.97 22.93
N LYS A 145 -3.40 1.64 23.34
CA LYS A 145 -3.10 1.29 24.74
C LYS A 145 -3.21 2.49 25.68
N MET A 146 -2.76 3.67 25.24
CA MET A 146 -2.94 4.91 25.98
C MET A 146 -4.43 5.21 26.15
N GLU A 147 -5.22 5.11 25.09
CA GLU A 147 -6.67 5.32 25.12
C GLU A 147 -7.39 4.36 26.09
N GLU A 148 -7.02 3.07 26.07
CA GLU A 148 -7.53 2.07 27.01
C GLU A 148 -7.19 2.43 28.47
N ASN A 149 -5.94 2.80 28.74
CA ASN A 149 -5.50 3.16 30.08
C ASN A 149 -6.21 4.42 30.60
N ILE A 150 -6.46 5.39 29.72
CA ILE A 150 -7.10 6.66 30.08
C ILE A 150 -8.56 6.48 30.40
N ARG A 151 -9.26 5.62 29.66
CA ARG A 151 -10.63 5.21 30.02
C ARG A 151 -10.66 4.60 31.41
N LYS A 152 -9.76 3.66 31.72
CA LYS A 152 -9.67 3.06 33.07
C LYS A 152 -9.41 4.09 34.17
N VAL A 153 -8.54 5.07 33.92
CA VAL A 153 -8.27 6.14 34.89
C VAL A 153 -9.49 7.04 35.08
N LYS A 154 -10.22 7.38 34.00
CA LYS A 154 -11.48 8.12 34.10
C LYS A 154 -12.53 7.36 34.92
N ASP A 155 -12.69 6.07 34.67
CA ASP A 155 -13.63 5.21 35.41
C ASP A 155 -13.27 5.14 36.91
N LEU A 156 -11.98 5.14 37.26
CA LEU A 156 -11.51 5.20 38.66
C LEU A 156 -11.74 6.60 39.28
N ASN A 157 -11.58 7.67 38.51
CA ASN A 157 -11.82 9.05 38.96
C ASN A 157 -13.31 9.36 39.25
N GLU A 158 -14.24 8.51 38.83
CA GLU A 158 -15.65 8.59 39.23
C GLU A 158 -15.91 8.06 40.65
N CYS A 159 -14.90 7.49 41.32
CA CYS A 159 -14.97 7.17 42.74
C CYS A 159 -14.87 8.46 43.58
N ASN A 160 -15.71 8.59 44.62
CA ASN A 160 -15.76 9.74 45.54
C ASN A 160 -14.55 9.85 46.50
N ASP A 161 -13.39 9.30 46.12
CA ASP A 161 -12.17 9.31 46.93
C ASP A 161 -11.18 10.33 46.36
N ASP A 162 -11.03 11.46 47.07
CA ASP A 162 -10.20 12.58 46.64
C ASP A 162 -8.70 12.21 46.57
N ASP A 163 -8.23 11.24 47.36
CA ASP A 163 -6.83 10.79 47.33
C ASP A 163 -6.55 9.96 46.07
N VAL A 164 -7.51 9.11 45.66
CA VAL A 164 -7.43 8.35 44.40
C VAL A 164 -7.39 9.27 43.20
N LYS A 165 -8.23 10.32 43.22
CA LYS A 165 -8.31 11.31 42.14
C LYS A 165 -7.01 12.11 41.95
N ASN A 166 -6.45 12.62 43.05
CA ASN A 166 -5.20 13.37 43.03
C ASN A 166 -4.02 12.53 42.52
N ASN A 167 -3.96 11.25 42.91
CA ASN A 167 -2.90 10.34 42.47
C ASN A 167 -3.02 10.01 40.96
N CYS A 168 -4.24 9.83 40.46
CA CYS A 168 -4.51 9.59 39.04
C CYS A 168 -4.10 10.78 38.16
N ASP A 169 -4.43 12.00 38.56
CA ASP A 169 -4.08 13.21 37.82
C ASP A 169 -2.56 13.45 37.81
N TYR A 170 -1.85 13.13 38.90
CA TYR A 170 -0.39 13.18 38.97
C TYR A 170 0.27 12.15 38.05
N LEU A 171 -0.15 10.88 38.11
CA LEU A 171 0.34 9.82 37.23
C LEU A 171 0.12 10.18 35.76
N PHE A 172 -1.07 10.69 35.44
CA PHE A 172 -1.41 11.13 34.09
C PHE A 172 -0.47 12.23 33.61
N SER A 173 -0.29 13.27 34.43
CA SER A 173 0.57 14.41 34.10
C SER A 173 2.02 13.97 33.91
N SER A 174 2.51 13.03 34.72
CA SER A 174 3.89 12.53 34.62
C SER A 174 4.18 11.75 33.33
N VAL A 175 3.22 10.97 32.85
CA VAL A 175 3.38 10.15 31.62
C VAL A 175 3.24 11.01 30.36
N MET A 176 2.44 12.07 30.41
CA MET A 176 2.06 12.87 29.25
C MET A 176 2.86 14.16 29.08
N THR A 177 3.82 14.43 29.98
CA THR A 177 4.62 15.67 30.02
C THR A 177 5.28 16.03 28.68
N GLU A 178 5.64 15.04 27.87
CA GLU A 178 6.34 15.23 26.59
C GLU A 178 5.41 15.14 25.37
N LEU A 179 4.11 14.83 25.55
CA LEU A 179 3.18 14.69 24.45
C LEU A 179 2.47 16.01 24.16
N THR A 180 2.61 16.49 22.93
CA THR A 180 1.98 17.70 22.40
C THR A 180 0.99 17.36 21.29
N PHE A 181 0.20 18.34 20.83
CA PHE A 181 -0.68 18.16 19.67
C PHE A 181 0.09 18.20 18.33
N ASP A 182 1.15 17.41 18.24
CA ASP A 182 1.88 17.11 17.01
C ASP A 182 2.13 15.60 16.88
N VAL A 183 2.55 15.18 15.70
CA VAL A 183 2.77 13.78 15.38
C VAL A 183 3.94 13.61 14.43
N VAL A 184 4.74 12.58 14.64
CA VAL A 184 5.74 12.14 13.66
C VAL A 184 5.04 11.36 12.55
N GLY A 185 4.96 11.95 11.37
CA GLY A 185 4.37 11.33 10.20
C GLY A 185 5.22 10.19 9.63
N SER A 186 4.70 9.51 8.60
CA SER A 186 5.35 8.35 7.99
C SER A 186 6.67 8.69 7.27
N THR A 187 7.03 9.95 7.07
CA THR A 187 8.36 10.36 6.57
C THR A 187 9.37 10.66 7.68
N GLY A 188 8.97 10.57 8.96
CA GLY A 188 9.78 10.98 10.10
C GLY A 188 9.74 12.49 10.37
N GLN A 189 8.94 13.25 9.62
CA GLN A 189 8.71 14.68 9.87
C GLN A 189 7.59 14.88 10.88
N THR A 190 7.71 15.91 11.72
CA THR A 190 6.67 16.29 12.69
C THR A 190 5.63 17.20 12.05
N TYR A 191 4.36 16.95 12.34
CA TYR A 191 3.21 17.72 11.86
C TYR A 191 2.31 18.11 13.02
N GLU A 192 1.87 19.36 13.07
CA GLU A 192 0.91 19.79 14.07
C GLU A 192 -0.50 19.27 13.72
N LEU A 193 -1.19 18.71 14.72
CA LEU A 193 -2.56 18.22 14.62
C LEU A 193 -3.60 19.36 14.75
N ILE A 194 -3.19 20.47 15.36
CA ILE A 194 -3.92 21.73 15.47
C ILE A 194 -2.95 22.91 15.26
N PRO A 195 -3.42 24.11 14.88
CA PRO A 195 -2.56 25.28 14.80
C PRO A 195 -1.83 25.57 16.11
N GLY A 196 -0.48 25.59 16.08
CA GLY A 196 0.35 25.79 17.27
C GLY A 196 0.40 24.57 18.21
N GLY A 197 -0.07 23.42 17.73
CA GLY A 197 -0.18 22.18 18.51
C GLY A 197 1.13 21.70 19.13
N SER A 198 2.26 22.05 18.53
CA SER A 198 3.60 21.75 19.08
C SER A 198 3.88 22.38 20.45
N HIS A 199 3.08 23.35 20.87
CA HIS A 199 3.20 24.02 22.17
C HIS A 199 2.03 23.70 23.11
N ILE A 200 1.10 22.85 22.67
CA ILE A 200 -0.12 22.51 23.42
C ILE A 200 0.06 21.10 23.99
N PRO A 201 0.24 20.94 25.31
CA PRO A 201 0.40 19.63 25.92
C PRO A 201 -0.91 18.83 25.91
N VAL A 202 -0.78 17.52 25.77
CA VAL A 202 -1.88 16.58 25.89
C VAL A 202 -2.15 16.30 27.36
N THR A 203 -3.42 16.41 27.75
CA THR A 203 -3.96 16.28 29.11
C THR A 203 -5.08 15.23 29.13
N ALA A 204 -5.50 14.76 30.30
CA ALA A 204 -6.54 13.70 30.40
C ALA A 204 -7.87 14.16 29.81
N VAL A 205 -8.11 15.47 29.88
CA VAL A 205 -9.31 16.14 29.38
C VAL A 205 -9.28 16.19 27.85
N ASN A 206 -8.14 16.54 27.24
CA ASN A 206 -8.04 16.74 25.78
C ASN A 206 -7.49 15.51 25.02
N PHE A 207 -7.12 14.43 25.71
CA PHE A 207 -6.53 13.23 25.10
C PHE A 207 -7.43 12.58 24.04
N GLU A 208 -8.74 12.58 24.26
CA GLU A 208 -9.69 12.02 23.30
C GLU A 208 -9.70 12.83 21.98
N ASP A 209 -9.60 14.16 22.08
CA ASP A 209 -9.44 15.04 20.92
C ASP A 209 -8.09 14.79 20.23
N TYR A 210 -7.01 14.59 21.00
CA TYR A 210 -5.71 14.20 20.45
C TYR A 210 -5.80 12.88 19.66
N CYS A 211 -6.41 11.83 20.21
CA CYS A 211 -6.58 10.54 19.53
C CYS A 211 -7.41 10.66 18.24
N MET A 212 -8.52 11.40 18.30
CA MET A 212 -9.35 11.65 17.13
C MET A 212 -8.55 12.37 16.04
N ARG A 213 -7.82 13.42 16.38
CA ARG A 213 -6.99 14.18 15.43
C ARG A 213 -5.82 13.36 14.90
N TYR A 214 -5.20 12.52 15.73
CA TYR A 214 -4.18 11.58 15.31
C TYR A 214 -4.73 10.66 14.21
N ARG A 215 -5.87 9.98 14.44
CA ARG A 215 -6.49 9.10 13.44
C ARG A 215 -6.86 9.87 12.17
N GLN A 216 -7.42 11.08 12.31
CA GLN A 216 -7.77 11.93 11.18
C GLN A 216 -6.54 12.34 10.37
N TYR A 217 -5.45 12.71 11.02
CA TYR A 217 -4.18 13.00 10.36
C TYR A 217 -3.68 11.75 9.61
N ARG A 218 -3.67 10.58 10.26
CA ARG A 218 -3.16 9.32 9.69
C ARG A 218 -3.93 8.87 8.43
N ILE A 219 -5.26 9.02 8.40
CA ILE A 219 -6.07 8.73 7.20
C ILE A 219 -5.77 9.72 6.07
N ASN A 220 -5.56 11.00 6.41
CA ASN A 220 -5.39 12.08 5.42
C ASN A 220 -3.93 12.35 5.03
N GLU A 221 -2.98 11.63 5.64
CA GLU A 221 -1.54 11.85 5.50
C GLU A 221 -1.07 11.85 4.03
N PHE A 222 -1.72 11.02 3.20
CA PHE A 222 -1.40 10.84 1.78
C PHE A 222 -2.48 11.39 0.83
N TYR A 223 -3.45 12.16 1.35
CA TYR A 223 -4.65 12.54 0.60
C TYR A 223 -4.32 13.28 -0.71
N ARG A 224 -3.34 14.19 -0.68
CA ARG A 224 -2.94 14.98 -1.85
C ARG A 224 -2.42 14.11 -3.00
N GLN A 225 -1.67 13.07 -2.67
CA GLN A 225 -1.09 12.12 -3.61
C GLN A 225 -2.17 11.18 -4.14
N ILE A 226 -3.03 10.68 -3.24
CA ILE A 226 -4.18 9.85 -3.58
C ILE A 226 -5.09 10.58 -4.58
N GLU A 227 -5.28 11.89 -4.44
CA GLU A 227 -6.11 12.66 -5.37
C GLU A 227 -5.53 12.69 -6.80
N PHE A 228 -4.22 12.86 -6.97
CA PHE A 228 -3.59 12.75 -8.30
C PHE A 228 -3.69 11.33 -8.85
N ILE A 229 -3.53 10.33 -8.01
CA ILE A 229 -3.70 8.93 -8.38
C ILE A 229 -5.15 8.68 -8.84
N ARG A 230 -6.17 9.18 -8.13
CA ARG A 230 -7.60 9.08 -8.48
C ARG A 230 -7.91 9.75 -9.81
N GLN A 231 -7.37 10.95 -10.05
CA GLN A 231 -7.50 11.63 -11.35
C GLN A 231 -6.97 10.79 -12.50
N GLY A 232 -5.87 10.05 -12.28
CA GLY A 232 -5.35 9.07 -13.23
C GLY A 232 -6.37 8.00 -13.59
N LEU A 233 -7.01 7.39 -12.58
CA LEU A 233 -8.03 6.36 -12.80
C LEU A 233 -9.25 6.90 -13.56
N TYR A 234 -9.77 8.05 -13.13
CA TYR A 234 -10.97 8.65 -13.74
C TYR A 234 -10.75 9.03 -15.20
N SER A 235 -9.51 9.27 -15.60
CA SER A 235 -9.18 9.52 -17.00
C SER A 235 -9.39 8.28 -17.87
N VAL A 236 -9.17 7.07 -17.31
CA VAL A 236 -9.29 5.78 -18.03
C VAL A 236 -10.68 5.20 -17.88
N VAL A 237 -11.15 5.03 -16.63
CA VAL A 237 -12.43 4.42 -16.29
C VAL A 237 -13.40 5.49 -15.79
N PRO A 238 -14.55 5.70 -16.45
CA PRO A 238 -15.57 6.63 -15.97
C PRO A 238 -16.02 6.33 -14.54
N TRP A 239 -16.20 7.39 -13.73
CA TRP A 239 -16.60 7.28 -12.33
C TRP A 239 -17.84 6.41 -12.09
N ALA A 240 -18.83 6.49 -12.97
CA ALA A 240 -20.08 5.74 -12.85
C ALA A 240 -19.87 4.20 -12.86
N TYR A 241 -18.82 3.70 -13.49
CA TYR A 241 -18.48 2.27 -13.44
C TYR A 241 -17.75 1.89 -12.16
N LEU A 242 -16.91 2.80 -11.63
CA LEU A 242 -16.19 2.56 -10.39
C LEU A 242 -17.13 2.47 -9.18
N THR A 243 -18.26 3.19 -9.21
CA THR A 243 -19.28 3.12 -8.14
C THR A 243 -20.06 1.80 -8.10
N LEU A 244 -19.87 0.91 -9.09
CA LEU A 244 -20.49 -0.42 -9.11
C LEU A 244 -19.70 -1.45 -8.30
N PHE A 245 -18.44 -1.14 -7.94
CA PHE A 245 -17.56 -2.03 -7.21
C PHE A 245 -17.29 -1.48 -5.81
N THR A 246 -17.20 -2.35 -4.83
CA THR A 246 -16.47 -2.07 -3.59
C THR A 246 -14.97 -1.96 -3.88
N ALA A 247 -14.20 -1.33 -3.00
CA ALA A 247 -12.75 -1.24 -3.16
C ALA A 247 -12.08 -2.61 -3.27
N ASN A 248 -12.54 -3.59 -2.48
CA ASN A 248 -12.01 -4.95 -2.50
C ASN A 248 -12.31 -5.66 -3.82
N GLU A 249 -13.54 -5.58 -4.33
CA GLU A 249 -13.89 -6.20 -5.62
C GLU A 249 -13.09 -5.57 -6.77
N LEU A 250 -12.85 -4.26 -6.72
CA LEU A 250 -12.06 -3.58 -7.72
C LEU A 250 -10.56 -3.95 -7.62
N GLU A 251 -10.03 -4.12 -6.41
CA GLU A 251 -8.67 -4.65 -6.20
C GLU A 251 -8.54 -6.08 -6.73
N GLU A 252 -9.47 -6.97 -6.37
CA GLU A 252 -9.48 -8.36 -6.84
C GLU A 252 -9.59 -8.45 -8.36
N THR A 253 -10.36 -7.55 -8.99
CA THR A 253 -10.49 -7.49 -10.45
C THR A 253 -9.18 -7.09 -11.13
N VAL A 254 -8.37 -6.23 -10.50
CA VAL A 254 -7.13 -5.68 -11.09
C VAL A 254 -5.91 -6.54 -10.75
N CYS A 255 -5.77 -6.92 -9.49
CA CYS A 255 -4.61 -7.63 -8.94
C CYS A 255 -4.79 -9.15 -8.97
N GLY A 256 -6.02 -9.64 -9.22
CA GLY A 256 -6.41 -11.02 -8.94
C GLY A 256 -6.70 -11.23 -7.46
N LYS A 257 -7.28 -12.39 -7.13
CA LYS A 257 -7.57 -12.74 -5.73
C LYS A 257 -6.28 -12.83 -4.90
N GLY A 258 -6.30 -12.19 -3.74
CA GLY A 258 -5.14 -12.12 -2.84
C GLY A 258 -4.84 -13.42 -2.09
N SER A 259 -5.81 -14.32 -1.98
CA SER A 259 -5.70 -15.65 -1.39
C SER A 259 -5.66 -16.73 -2.47
N ILE A 260 -4.82 -17.73 -2.27
CA ILE A 260 -4.69 -18.84 -3.22
C ILE A 260 -5.75 -19.88 -2.91
N ASP A 261 -6.67 -20.09 -3.85
CA ASP A 261 -7.66 -21.17 -3.75
C ASP A 261 -6.96 -22.51 -4.04
N ILE A 262 -6.68 -23.25 -2.97
CA ILE A 262 -5.96 -24.51 -3.02
C ILE A 262 -6.81 -25.60 -3.65
N GLU A 263 -8.12 -25.58 -3.44
CA GLU A 263 -9.03 -26.55 -4.06
C GLU A 263 -9.08 -26.33 -5.58
N MET A 264 -9.14 -25.07 -6.02
CA MET A 264 -9.02 -24.74 -7.44
C MET A 264 -7.68 -25.18 -8.02
N LEU A 265 -6.57 -24.92 -7.32
CA LEU A 265 -5.24 -25.34 -7.76
C LEU A 265 -5.14 -26.86 -7.87
N LYS A 266 -5.67 -27.58 -6.87
CA LYS A 266 -5.71 -29.03 -6.83
C LYS A 266 -6.56 -29.62 -7.95
N HIS A 267 -7.71 -29.03 -8.25
CA HIS A 267 -8.58 -29.44 -9.34
C HIS A 267 -7.91 -29.34 -10.72
N HIS A 268 -7.00 -28.37 -10.90
CA HIS A 268 -6.28 -28.15 -12.16
C HIS A 268 -4.85 -28.72 -12.17
N THR A 269 -4.50 -29.54 -11.17
CA THR A 269 -3.17 -30.17 -11.11
C THR A 269 -3.20 -31.56 -11.74
N GLU A 270 -2.35 -31.77 -12.75
CA GLU A 270 -2.11 -33.08 -13.34
C GLU A 270 -0.90 -33.76 -12.67
N TYR A 271 -1.05 -35.04 -12.35
CA TYR A 271 0.02 -35.84 -11.75
C TYR A 271 0.67 -36.72 -12.82
N LYS A 272 2.01 -36.74 -12.82
CA LYS A 272 2.79 -37.69 -13.62
C LYS A 272 3.45 -38.69 -12.68
N ASP A 273 3.29 -39.98 -12.98
CA ASP A 273 3.82 -41.11 -12.18
C ASP A 273 3.24 -41.25 -10.75
N TYR A 274 2.24 -40.43 -10.40
CA TYR A 274 1.52 -40.44 -9.12
C TYR A 274 0.02 -40.21 -9.35
N ASP A 275 -0.79 -40.37 -8.30
CA ASP A 275 -2.22 -40.05 -8.29
C ASP A 275 -2.61 -39.25 -7.03
N GLU A 276 -3.84 -38.71 -7.02
CA GLU A 276 -4.36 -37.94 -5.87
C GLU A 276 -4.43 -38.77 -4.57
N SER A 277 -4.50 -40.10 -4.68
CA SER A 277 -4.57 -41.01 -3.54
C SER A 277 -3.20 -41.25 -2.88
N SER A 278 -2.13 -40.94 -3.60
CA SER A 278 -0.74 -41.20 -3.22
C SER A 278 -0.38 -40.48 -1.91
N PRO A 279 0.30 -41.15 -0.95
CA PRO A 279 0.61 -40.56 0.36
C PRO A 279 1.37 -39.24 0.26
N HIS A 280 2.32 -39.13 -0.65
CA HIS A 280 3.12 -37.92 -0.87
C HIS A 280 2.28 -36.76 -1.44
N ILE A 281 1.30 -37.05 -2.30
CA ILE A 281 0.39 -36.03 -2.86
C ILE A 281 -0.56 -35.51 -1.79
N LYS A 282 -1.11 -36.39 -0.94
CA LYS A 282 -1.93 -35.99 0.21
C LYS A 282 -1.16 -35.13 1.19
N GLN A 283 0.08 -35.52 1.51
CA GLN A 283 0.96 -34.73 2.37
C GLN A 283 1.28 -33.38 1.75
N PHE A 284 1.59 -33.33 0.45
CA PHE A 284 1.85 -32.09 -0.27
C PHE A 284 0.68 -31.10 -0.13
N TRP A 285 -0.56 -31.54 -0.39
CA TRP A 285 -1.73 -30.66 -0.29
C TRP A 285 -2.02 -30.24 1.15
N SER A 286 -1.90 -31.15 2.12
CA SER A 286 -2.09 -30.82 3.54
C SER A 286 -1.06 -29.80 4.04
N VAL A 287 0.21 -29.93 3.63
CA VAL A 287 1.25 -28.94 3.96
C VAL A 287 0.89 -27.58 3.34
N LEU A 288 0.46 -27.55 2.08
CA LEU A 288 0.11 -26.31 1.40
C LEU A 288 -1.14 -25.64 2.01
N SER A 289 -2.13 -26.43 2.46
CA SER A 289 -3.41 -25.94 3.00
C SER A 289 -3.42 -25.65 4.50
N GLU A 290 -2.64 -26.36 5.30
CA GLU A 290 -2.71 -26.26 6.75
C GLU A 290 -1.46 -25.62 7.35
N ILE A 291 -0.30 -25.80 6.73
CA ILE A 291 0.99 -25.39 7.30
C ILE A 291 1.47 -24.06 6.69
N PHE A 292 1.34 -23.91 5.37
CA PHE A 292 1.84 -22.71 4.69
C PHE A 292 0.98 -21.48 5.01
N SER A 293 1.64 -20.37 5.36
CA SER A 293 1.01 -19.05 5.40
C SER A 293 0.68 -18.57 3.97
N GLU A 294 -0.20 -17.56 3.85
CA GLU A 294 -0.50 -16.94 2.55
C GLU A 294 0.77 -16.43 1.82
N GLU A 295 1.73 -15.88 2.56
CA GLU A 295 3.02 -15.46 1.99
C GLU A 295 3.81 -16.66 1.43
N GLN A 296 3.83 -17.78 2.15
CA GLN A 296 4.51 -19.00 1.70
C GLN A 296 3.80 -19.65 0.50
N ARG A 297 2.46 -19.61 0.45
CA ARG A 297 1.68 -20.07 -0.72
C ARG A 297 1.99 -19.22 -1.95
N LYS A 298 2.12 -17.90 -1.80
CA LYS A 298 2.52 -17.00 -2.89
C LYS A 298 3.93 -17.30 -3.40
N LEU A 299 4.88 -17.54 -2.49
CA LEU A 299 6.22 -17.98 -2.86
C LEU A 299 6.21 -19.33 -3.60
N PHE A 300 5.35 -20.26 -3.18
CA PHE A 300 5.14 -21.51 -3.90
C PHE A 300 4.61 -21.29 -5.32
N LEU A 301 3.58 -20.45 -5.51
CA LEU A 301 3.09 -20.09 -6.85
C LEU A 301 4.17 -19.44 -7.72
N ILE A 302 4.99 -18.54 -7.14
CA ILE A 302 6.13 -17.94 -7.86
C ILE A 302 7.13 -19.02 -8.27
N PHE A 303 7.38 -20.00 -7.41
CA PHE A 303 8.29 -21.09 -7.71
C PHE A 303 7.80 -21.97 -8.87
N ILE A 304 6.50 -22.30 -8.92
CA ILE A 304 5.96 -23.19 -9.97
C ILE A 304 5.55 -22.47 -11.25
N TRP A 305 5.14 -21.20 -11.17
CA TRP A 305 4.52 -20.46 -12.28
C TRP A 305 5.14 -19.08 -12.52
N GLY A 306 6.08 -18.64 -11.68
CA GLY A 306 6.66 -17.29 -11.80
C GLY A 306 5.66 -16.16 -11.52
N ARG A 307 4.50 -16.46 -10.94
CA ARG A 307 3.44 -15.51 -10.59
C ARG A 307 3.01 -15.68 -9.14
N SER A 308 2.61 -14.60 -8.49
CA SER A 308 2.13 -14.61 -7.10
C SER A 308 0.62 -14.79 -6.97
N THR A 309 -0.13 -14.76 -8.08
CA THR A 309 -1.61 -14.86 -8.09
C THR A 309 -2.09 -15.84 -9.15
N LEU A 310 -3.26 -16.45 -8.91
CA LEU A 310 -3.96 -17.30 -9.87
C LEU A 310 -4.58 -16.41 -10.98
N PRO A 311 -4.66 -16.89 -12.24
CA PRO A 311 -5.42 -16.21 -13.28
C PRO A 311 -6.91 -16.13 -12.92
N TYR A 312 -7.56 -15.10 -13.44
CA TYR A 312 -9.01 -14.97 -13.43
C TYR A 312 -9.68 -15.94 -14.41
#